data_AF-A0A0F9U5D9-F1
#
_entry.id   AF-A0A0F9U5D9-F1
#
_cell.length_a   1.000
_cell.length_b   1.000
_cell.length_c   1.000
_cell.angle_alpha   90.00
_cell.angle_beta   90.00
_cell.angle_gamma   90.00
#
_symmetry.space_group_name_H-M   'P 1'
#
loop_
_entity.id
_entity.type
_entity.pdbx_description
1 polymer ?
#
loop_
_entity_poly.entity_id
_entity_poly.type
_entity_poly.pdbx_seq_one_letter_code
_entity_poly.pdbx_strand_id
1 'polypeptide(L)'
;MSTLQIERGLAVELLVAIGFKTAGQMKDGKLNKKICQLDKIGKPDDAVLDEDQESLLAEILQTIEDGDKITLVDELPPDTADDDADTDTDVDGEGEDTPETVSDNDREEGEDTPDPKPKKKGRGRPRGSKNKDGGEKPEKKNVPEDVIGDDVLYSEVSSGIELVTAKRAKKLLGWKEEADDEDFGSSFLYRGLNKKKVRCANVLSNRPFRLAIAKRYANEILRGKWKLNGESVIIDRLGQVQDAQHRLVGLVLAEDMRQDDEEKWGEKSVAIETIIVLGIEESKGVVDTLNLGLKRSLKDVLFRNQEIVPDENSNVKKKLSGVLAGAVRLAWLYGSGRKVSDAPHFPHSEALDFLADNPDIVLTAERITDLNDSGDEKNRISSYITLAYATGLAYLMEEARSEEDSTEFWTAFADGSKKMHPVRLALNSVATSTGYGRDAVVSVIFKAFNLMTAGEEITAKAVKPKKGKLVTIAGEEK
;
A
#
# COMPACT_ATOMS: atom_id res chain seq x y z
N MET A 1 -8.17 65.49 7.86
CA MET A 1 -8.32 64.03 7.72
C MET A 1 -7.20 63.41 8.52
N SER A 2 -7.54 62.90 9.70
CA SER A 2 -6.60 62.54 10.76
C SER A 2 -6.00 61.15 10.53
N THR A 3 -4.82 60.94 11.12
CA THR A 3 -4.03 59.70 11.18
C THR A 3 -4.86 58.44 11.50
N LEU A 4 -6.02 58.61 12.16
CA LEU A 4 -6.99 57.55 12.48
C LEU A 4 -7.67 56.88 11.27
N GLN A 5 -7.83 57.56 10.13
CA GLN A 5 -8.46 56.93 8.95
C GLN A 5 -7.52 55.98 8.20
N ILE A 6 -6.21 56.18 8.34
CA ILE A 6 -5.19 55.30 7.71
C ILE A 6 -5.00 54.02 8.55
N GLU A 7 -5.27 54.07 9.86
CA GLU A 7 -5.24 52.88 10.74
C GLU A 7 -6.46 51.98 10.59
N ARG A 8 -7.66 52.52 10.28
CA ARG A 8 -8.87 51.71 10.08
C ARG A 8 -8.78 50.76 8.89
N GLY A 9 -8.19 51.20 7.77
CA GLY A 9 -8.01 50.33 6.58
C GLY A 9 -7.06 49.15 6.85
N LEU A 10 -5.94 49.43 7.54
CA LEU A 10 -4.96 48.42 7.95
C LEU A 10 -5.53 47.43 8.97
N ALA A 11 -6.37 47.90 9.91
CA ALA A 11 -7.02 47.03 10.89
C ALA A 11 -8.02 46.06 10.21
N VAL A 12 -8.78 46.54 9.22
CA VAL A 12 -9.71 45.69 8.44
C VAL A 12 -8.93 44.67 7.60
N GLU A 13 -7.83 45.07 6.95
CA GLU A 13 -6.97 44.14 6.21
C GLU A 13 -6.32 43.09 7.12
N LEU A 14 -5.88 43.49 8.31
CA LEU A 14 -5.33 42.58 9.32
C LEU A 14 -6.38 41.58 9.82
N LEU A 15 -7.62 42.04 10.03
CA LEU A 15 -8.75 41.18 10.42
C LEU A 15 -9.15 40.20 9.32
N VAL A 16 -9.17 40.63 8.07
CA VAL A 16 -9.42 39.74 6.92
C VAL A 16 -8.28 38.71 6.81
N ALA A 17 -7.03 39.12 7.05
CA ALA A 17 -5.88 38.22 7.04
C ALA A 17 -5.88 37.19 8.19
N ILE A 18 -6.32 37.59 9.39
CA ILE A 18 -6.42 36.72 10.56
C ILE A 18 -7.62 35.77 10.42
N GLY A 19 -8.80 36.28 10.07
CA GLY A 19 -10.03 35.49 9.93
C GLY A 19 -9.95 34.40 8.85
N PHE A 20 -9.17 34.61 7.78
CA PHE A 20 -9.04 33.61 6.71
C PHE A 20 -8.07 32.46 6.98
N LYS A 21 -7.17 32.57 7.98
CA LYS A 21 -6.09 31.59 8.14
C LYS A 21 -6.12 30.78 9.43
N THR A 22 -6.72 31.26 10.51
CA THR A 22 -6.33 30.73 11.84
C THR A 22 -7.44 30.20 12.74
N ALA A 23 -8.73 30.32 12.38
CA ALA A 23 -9.81 29.86 13.26
C ALA A 23 -9.74 28.35 13.63
N GLY A 24 -9.16 27.52 12.76
CA GLY A 24 -8.96 26.08 13.01
C GLY A 24 -7.61 25.68 13.63
N GLN A 25 -6.68 26.61 13.86
CA GLN A 25 -5.26 26.29 14.14
C GLN A 25 -4.68 26.98 15.38
N MET A 26 -5.51 27.33 16.37
CA MET A 26 -5.07 28.13 17.52
C MET A 26 -5.33 27.41 18.86
N LYS A 27 -4.34 27.42 19.78
CA LYS A 27 -4.47 26.85 21.14
C LYS A 27 -5.41 27.68 22.02
N ASP A 28 -5.89 27.12 23.13
CA ASP A 28 -6.76 27.82 24.08
C ASP A 28 -6.06 29.04 24.71
N GLY A 29 -6.56 30.25 24.45
CA GLY A 29 -5.98 31.51 24.92
C GLY A 29 -7.00 32.67 24.86
N LYS A 30 -6.83 33.70 25.70
CA LYS A 30 -7.80 34.83 25.79
C LYS A 30 -7.96 35.54 24.45
N LEU A 31 -6.86 35.78 23.74
CA LEU A 31 -6.86 36.40 22.42
C LEU A 31 -7.62 35.54 21.38
N ASN A 32 -7.46 34.22 21.43
CA ASN A 32 -8.09 33.29 20.48
C ASN A 32 -9.60 33.18 20.70
N LYS A 33 -10.07 33.22 21.95
CA LYS A 33 -11.50 33.29 22.26
C LYS A 33 -12.15 34.55 21.69
N LYS A 34 -11.46 35.69 21.77
CA LYS A 34 -11.94 36.96 21.21
C LYS A 34 -11.95 36.94 19.67
N ILE A 35 -10.93 36.36 19.03
CA ILE A 35 -10.91 36.18 17.56
C ILE A 35 -12.07 35.27 17.10
N CYS A 36 -12.36 34.18 17.82
CA CYS A 36 -13.51 33.32 17.51
C CYS A 36 -14.86 34.00 17.75
N GLN A 37 -14.96 34.92 18.72
CA GLN A 37 -16.16 35.72 18.92
C GLN A 37 -16.39 36.68 17.75
N LEU A 38 -15.32 37.28 17.22
CA LEU A 38 -15.40 38.19 16.08
C LEU A 38 -15.87 37.45 14.81
N ASP A 39 -15.39 36.22 14.58
CA ASP A 39 -15.82 35.39 13.45
C ASP A 39 -17.32 35.05 13.51
N LYS A 40 -17.86 34.83 14.71
CA LYS A 40 -19.30 34.56 14.93
C LYS A 40 -20.20 35.77 14.66
N ILE A 41 -19.67 36.98 14.76
CA ILE A 41 -20.42 38.22 14.50
C ILE A 41 -20.57 38.45 12.98
N GLY A 42 -19.80 37.75 12.15
CA GLY A 42 -19.91 37.80 10.69
C GLY A 42 -19.09 38.94 10.07
N LYS A 43 -18.96 38.92 8.74
CA LYS A 43 -18.19 39.93 8.00
C LYS A 43 -18.96 41.24 7.93
N PRO A 44 -18.30 42.41 8.07
CA PRO A 44 -18.93 43.69 7.81
C PRO A 44 -19.25 43.80 6.31
N ASP A 45 -20.49 44.15 5.97
CA ASP A 45 -20.94 44.16 4.57
C ASP A 45 -20.33 45.31 3.75
N ASP A 46 -19.87 46.42 4.34
CA ASP A 46 -19.47 47.62 3.60
C ASP A 46 -18.31 48.43 4.24
N ALA A 47 -17.30 47.75 4.80
CA ALA A 47 -16.11 48.37 5.43
C ALA A 47 -16.40 49.32 6.61
N VAL A 48 -17.63 49.31 7.13
CA VAL A 48 -18.02 49.99 8.37
C VAL A 48 -18.26 48.91 9.43
N LEU A 49 -17.49 48.97 10.52
CA LEU A 49 -17.69 48.10 11.67
C LEU A 49 -18.88 48.62 12.48
N ASP A 50 -19.74 47.71 12.96
CA ASP A 50 -20.74 48.08 13.95
C ASP A 50 -20.12 48.28 15.34
N GLU A 51 -20.90 48.79 16.29
CA GLU A 51 -20.41 49.14 17.64
C GLU A 51 -19.87 47.91 18.41
N ASP A 52 -20.46 46.73 18.18
CA ASP A 52 -20.04 45.47 18.81
C ASP A 52 -18.70 44.99 18.22
N GLN A 53 -18.53 45.11 16.90
CA GLN A 53 -17.28 44.83 16.19
C GLN A 53 -16.17 45.82 16.56
N GLU A 54 -16.47 47.12 16.68
CA GLU A 54 -15.49 48.13 17.12
C GLU A 54 -15.03 47.90 18.57
N SER A 55 -15.96 47.55 19.47
CA SER A 55 -15.67 47.23 20.86
C SER A 55 -14.77 45.99 20.99
N LEU A 56 -15.11 44.92 20.27
CA LEU A 56 -14.35 43.67 20.30
C LEU A 56 -12.96 43.84 19.67
N LEU A 57 -12.83 44.69 18.64
CA LEU A 57 -11.55 45.02 18.03
C LEU A 57 -10.64 45.79 18.99
N ALA A 58 -11.17 46.78 19.71
CA ALA A 58 -10.42 47.51 20.73
C ALA A 58 -9.92 46.57 21.84
N GLU A 59 -10.76 45.62 22.25
CA GLU A 59 -10.39 44.59 23.21
C GLU A 59 -9.28 43.63 22.73
N ILE A 60 -9.27 43.28 21.44
CA ILE A 60 -8.23 42.46 20.82
C ILE A 60 -6.92 43.23 20.78
N LEU A 61 -6.95 44.50 20.36
CA LEU A 61 -5.76 45.35 20.31
C LEU A 61 -5.14 45.55 21.70
N GLN A 62 -5.96 45.82 22.72
CA GLN A 62 -5.47 45.93 24.10
C GLN A 62 -4.81 44.62 24.58
N THR A 63 -5.40 43.47 24.23
CA THR A 63 -4.83 42.16 24.62
C THR A 63 -3.46 41.93 23.95
N ILE A 64 -3.25 42.43 22.73
CA ILE A 64 -1.95 42.38 22.05
C ILE A 64 -0.94 43.33 22.72
N GLU A 65 -1.35 44.55 23.07
CA GLU A 65 -0.52 45.52 23.78
C GLU A 65 -0.07 45.02 25.16
N ASP A 66 -0.93 44.28 25.86
CA ASP A 66 -0.64 43.65 27.14
C ASP A 66 0.35 42.47 27.03
N GLY A 67 0.85 42.18 25.82
CA GLY A 67 1.93 41.22 25.56
C GLY A 67 1.47 39.79 25.31
N ASP A 68 0.16 39.57 25.13
CA ASP A 68 -0.37 38.26 24.80
C ASP A 68 -0.04 37.93 23.33
N LYS A 69 0.73 36.86 23.11
CA LYS A 69 1.24 36.49 21.78
C LYS A 69 0.29 35.53 21.08
N ILE A 70 0.02 35.77 19.80
CA ILE A 70 -0.58 34.77 18.92
C ILE A 70 0.42 33.61 18.80
N THR A 71 0.09 32.49 19.43
CA THR A 71 0.80 31.23 19.21
C THR A 71 0.03 30.47 18.14
N LEU A 72 0.53 30.56 16.90
CA LEU A 72 0.08 29.66 15.84
C LEU A 72 0.51 28.25 16.21
N VAL A 73 -0.37 27.27 16.02
CA VAL A 73 0.05 25.88 16.02
C VAL A 73 0.95 25.73 14.79
N ASP A 74 2.26 25.47 14.99
CA ASP A 74 3.11 24.96 13.90
C ASP A 74 2.34 23.81 13.27
N GLU A 75 2.09 23.93 11.96
CA GLU A 75 1.30 23.03 11.11
C GLU A 75 0.70 21.87 11.90
N LEU A 76 -0.63 21.93 12.13
CA LEU A 76 -1.36 20.71 12.47
C LEU A 76 -0.81 19.60 11.55
N PRO A 77 -0.37 18.45 12.10
CA PRO A 77 -0.14 17.30 11.23
C PRO A 77 -1.38 17.20 10.35
N PRO A 78 -1.21 16.95 9.03
CA PRO A 78 -2.34 16.92 8.11
C PRO A 78 -3.46 16.17 8.80
N ASP A 79 -4.64 16.78 8.81
CA ASP A 79 -5.88 16.12 9.21
C ASP A 79 -5.74 14.68 8.76
N THR A 80 -5.84 13.73 9.69
CA THR A 80 -5.87 12.31 9.35
C THR A 80 -7.21 12.06 8.65
N ALA A 81 -7.38 12.66 7.46
CA ALA A 81 -8.05 12.02 6.36
C ALA A 81 -7.46 10.62 6.32
N ASP A 82 -8.33 9.64 6.45
CA ASP A 82 -7.99 8.24 6.41
C ASP A 82 -6.92 8.01 5.33
N ASP A 83 -5.69 7.76 5.77
CA ASP A 83 -4.63 7.16 4.95
C ASP A 83 -5.05 5.70 4.70
N ASP A 84 -6.17 5.54 4.00
CA ASP A 84 -6.49 4.41 3.13
C ASP A 84 -5.77 4.61 1.79
N ALA A 85 -4.56 5.15 1.84
CA ALA A 85 -3.56 4.96 0.81
C ALA A 85 -3.12 3.48 0.84
N ASP A 86 -4.04 2.61 0.44
CA ASP A 86 -3.75 1.45 -0.40
C ASP A 86 -3.00 1.98 -1.63
N THR A 87 -1.73 2.33 -1.45
CA THR A 87 -0.77 2.43 -2.52
C THR A 87 -0.39 1.01 -2.93
N ASP A 88 -1.38 0.28 -3.46
CA ASP A 88 -1.17 -0.55 -4.65
C ASP A 88 -0.86 0.43 -5.82
N THR A 89 0.19 1.26 -5.68
CA THR A 89 0.88 1.79 -6.84
C THR A 89 1.64 0.59 -7.40
N ASP A 90 0.97 -0.14 -8.29
CA ASP A 90 1.60 -1.03 -9.24
C ASP A 90 2.68 -0.19 -9.96
N VAL A 91 3.92 -0.26 -9.49
CA VAL A 91 5.06 0.22 -10.24
C VAL A 91 5.16 -0.73 -11.41
N ASP A 92 4.81 -0.24 -12.60
CA ASP A 92 5.00 -0.92 -13.88
C ASP A 92 6.49 -1.24 -14.07
N GLY A 93 6.91 -2.39 -13.53
CA GLY A 93 8.18 -3.01 -13.85
C GLY A 93 7.99 -3.86 -15.10
N GLU A 94 8.23 -3.26 -16.26
CA GLU A 94 8.50 -4.02 -17.48
C GLU A 94 9.80 -4.81 -17.25
N GLY A 95 9.67 -6.08 -16.85
CA GLY A 95 10.76 -7.03 -16.84
C GLY A 95 11.02 -7.50 -18.26
N GLU A 96 12.15 -7.09 -18.83
CA GLU A 96 12.70 -7.67 -20.06
C GLU A 96 13.16 -9.11 -19.77
N ASP A 97 12.50 -10.08 -20.41
CA ASP A 97 13.00 -11.45 -20.52
C ASP A 97 14.27 -11.45 -21.40
N THR A 98 15.42 -11.80 -20.82
CA THR A 98 16.60 -12.22 -21.59
C THR A 98 16.82 -13.72 -21.42
N PRO A 99 17.14 -14.46 -22.51
CA PRO A 99 17.27 -15.90 -22.44
C PRO A 99 18.64 -16.32 -21.89
N GLU A 100 18.62 -17.41 -21.12
CA GLU A 100 19.79 -18.14 -20.65
C GLU A 100 20.71 -18.55 -21.80
N THR A 101 22.02 -18.33 -21.62
CA THR A 101 23.07 -19.01 -22.38
C THR A 101 23.90 -19.89 -21.44
N VAL A 102 23.98 -21.17 -21.80
CA VAL A 102 24.86 -22.18 -21.21
C VAL A 102 26.17 -22.23 -22.00
N SER A 103 27.32 -22.23 -21.32
CA SER A 103 28.43 -23.22 -21.46
C SER A 103 29.82 -22.67 -21.09
N ASP A 104 30.41 -23.33 -20.10
CA ASP A 104 31.79 -23.82 -19.90
C ASP A 104 32.99 -23.15 -20.62
N ASN A 105 33.98 -22.67 -19.86
CA ASN A 105 35.24 -23.40 -19.61
C ASN A 105 36.33 -22.57 -18.88
N ASP A 106 36.99 -23.27 -17.96
CA ASP A 106 38.34 -23.17 -17.39
C ASP A 106 39.37 -22.12 -17.89
N ARG A 107 40.09 -21.59 -16.89
CA ARG A 107 41.58 -21.63 -16.72
C ARG A 107 42.39 -20.32 -16.74
N GLU A 108 43.09 -20.16 -15.61
CA GLU A 108 44.48 -19.70 -15.39
C GLU A 108 44.88 -18.22 -15.24
N GLU A 109 45.83 -18.10 -14.30
CA GLU A 109 46.50 -17.00 -13.62
C GLU A 109 47.24 -15.98 -14.51
N GLY A 110 47.47 -14.77 -13.96
CA GLY A 110 48.46 -13.83 -14.51
C GLY A 110 48.46 -12.45 -13.85
N GLU A 111 49.57 -12.12 -13.19
CA GLU A 111 49.85 -10.98 -12.30
C GLU A 111 50.01 -9.59 -12.98
N ASP A 112 50.00 -8.60 -12.08
CA ASP A 112 50.79 -7.36 -12.05
C ASP A 112 50.31 -6.04 -12.70
N THR A 113 50.12 -5.08 -11.79
CA THR A 113 49.89 -3.63 -11.97
C THR A 113 51.09 -2.90 -12.59
N PRO A 114 50.94 -1.67 -13.13
CA PRO A 114 51.06 -0.47 -12.27
C PRO A 114 50.20 0.75 -12.67
N ASP A 115 49.70 1.45 -11.64
CA ASP A 115 49.37 2.89 -11.67
C ASP A 115 50.68 3.71 -11.48
N PRO A 116 50.75 5.07 -11.61
CA PRO A 116 49.68 6.06 -11.81
C PRO A 116 50.00 7.19 -12.83
N LYS A 117 49.02 8.05 -13.16
CA LYS A 117 49.19 9.53 -13.06
C LYS A 117 47.89 10.34 -13.24
N PRO A 118 47.81 11.54 -12.61
CA PRO A 118 46.56 12.27 -12.39
C PRO A 118 46.36 13.43 -13.36
N LYS A 119 45.15 13.65 -13.91
CA LYS A 119 44.76 14.97 -14.44
C LYS A 119 43.26 15.28 -14.37
N LYS A 120 43.02 16.44 -13.74
CA LYS A 120 42.13 17.56 -14.12
C LYS A 120 40.63 17.52 -13.75
N LYS A 121 40.32 18.51 -12.90
CA LYS A 121 39.03 19.18 -12.66
C LYS A 121 38.26 19.45 -13.97
N GLY A 122 37.03 18.93 -14.09
CA GLY A 122 35.96 19.44 -14.95
C GLY A 122 34.77 19.80 -14.05
N ARG A 123 34.41 21.07 -13.88
CA ARG A 123 33.52 21.91 -14.72
C ARG A 123 32.13 21.27 -14.93
N GLY A 124 31.11 22.06 -14.56
CA GLY A 124 29.72 21.67 -14.35
C GLY A 124 29.08 20.86 -15.47
N ARG A 125 28.23 19.92 -15.06
CA ARG A 125 27.32 19.22 -15.96
C ARG A 125 26.17 20.17 -16.35
N PRO A 126 25.95 20.43 -17.64
CA PRO A 126 24.70 21.03 -18.11
C PRO A 126 23.58 20.00 -18.02
N ARG A 127 22.46 20.40 -17.41
CA ARG A 127 21.17 19.71 -17.55
C ARG A 127 20.70 19.88 -18.99
N GLY A 128 20.48 18.78 -19.70
CA GLY A 128 19.93 18.80 -21.04
C GLY A 128 20.08 17.46 -21.76
N SER A 129 19.36 16.42 -21.33
CA SER A 129 19.13 15.28 -22.22
C SER A 129 18.01 15.65 -23.19
N LYS A 130 18.40 16.02 -24.41
CA LYS A 130 17.51 15.99 -25.57
C LYS A 130 17.28 14.51 -25.91
N ASN A 131 16.16 13.94 -25.49
CA ASN A 131 15.61 12.78 -26.18
C ASN A 131 14.99 13.29 -27.49
N LYS A 132 15.82 13.33 -28.53
CA LYS A 132 15.38 13.32 -29.92
C LYS A 132 15.49 11.87 -30.36
N ASP A 133 14.41 11.15 -30.23
CA ASP A 133 14.00 10.07 -31.13
C ASP A 133 12.50 9.90 -30.92
N GLY A 134 11.74 10.51 -31.83
CA GLY A 134 10.29 10.42 -31.90
C GLY A 134 9.90 9.05 -32.42
N GLY A 135 10.00 8.04 -31.57
CA GLY A 135 9.23 6.82 -31.76
C GLY A 135 7.76 7.18 -31.56
N GLU A 136 6.98 7.14 -32.65
CA GLU A 136 5.52 7.16 -32.57
C GLU A 136 5.11 6.12 -31.52
N LYS A 137 4.44 6.58 -30.46
CA LYS A 137 3.71 5.67 -29.58
C LYS A 137 2.83 4.82 -30.50
N PRO A 138 2.92 3.47 -30.47
CA PRO A 138 2.07 2.65 -31.31
C PRO A 138 0.62 3.07 -31.05
N GLU A 139 -0.04 3.60 -32.07
CA GLU A 139 -1.47 3.84 -32.03
C GLU A 139 -2.11 2.53 -31.57
N LYS A 140 -2.91 2.61 -30.50
CA LYS A 140 -3.77 1.49 -30.09
C LYS A 140 -4.72 1.25 -31.26
N LYS A 141 -4.35 0.37 -32.18
CA LYS A 141 -5.24 -0.08 -33.25
C LYS A 141 -6.44 -0.69 -32.56
N ASN A 142 -7.61 -0.09 -32.79
CA ASN A 142 -8.89 -0.62 -32.36
C ASN A 142 -8.94 -2.08 -32.81
N VAL A 143 -9.11 -2.98 -31.84
CA VAL A 143 -9.36 -4.40 -32.08
C VAL A 143 -10.55 -4.47 -33.06
N PRO A 144 -10.45 -5.23 -34.17
CA PRO A 144 -11.59 -5.42 -35.06
C PRO A 144 -12.78 -5.85 -34.21
N GLU A 145 -13.85 -5.06 -34.25
CA GLU A 145 -15.14 -5.44 -33.68
C GLU A 145 -15.60 -6.66 -34.47
N ASP A 146 -15.20 -7.86 -34.03
CA ASP A 146 -15.96 -9.06 -34.28
C ASP A 146 -17.27 -8.87 -33.50
N VAL A 147 -18.19 -8.09 -34.10
CA VAL A 147 -19.49 -7.74 -33.54
C VAL A 147 -20.21 -9.05 -33.27
N ILE A 148 -20.27 -9.45 -32.00
CA ILE A 148 -21.29 -10.39 -31.56
C ILE A 148 -22.60 -9.75 -31.95
N GLY A 149 -23.32 -10.40 -32.87
CA GLY A 149 -24.54 -9.84 -33.43
C GLY A 149 -25.49 -9.40 -32.32
N ASP A 150 -26.39 -8.47 -32.64
CA ASP A 150 -27.41 -7.92 -31.71
C ASP A 150 -28.44 -8.96 -31.22
N ASP A 151 -28.13 -10.25 -31.36
CA ASP A 151 -28.93 -11.36 -30.90
C ASP A 151 -28.90 -11.42 -29.38
N VAL A 152 -30.05 -11.12 -28.79
CA VAL A 152 -30.30 -11.28 -27.34
C VAL A 152 -30.23 -12.76 -26.99
N LEU A 153 -29.15 -13.18 -26.32
CA LEU A 153 -28.95 -14.55 -25.82
C LEU A 153 -29.73 -14.82 -24.54
N TYR A 154 -29.91 -13.80 -23.70
CA TYR A 154 -30.61 -13.90 -22.42
C TYR A 154 -31.66 -12.79 -22.32
N SER A 155 -32.93 -13.12 -22.61
CA SER A 155 -34.03 -12.15 -22.63
C SER A 155 -34.54 -11.74 -21.24
N GLU A 156 -34.25 -12.53 -20.22
CA GLU A 156 -34.70 -12.31 -18.84
C GLU A 156 -33.54 -12.42 -17.86
N VAL A 157 -33.60 -11.63 -16.78
CA VAL A 157 -32.62 -11.72 -15.70
C VAL A 157 -32.86 -13.00 -14.93
N SER A 158 -31.85 -13.84 -14.82
CA SER A 158 -31.88 -15.06 -14.00
C SER A 158 -30.61 -15.18 -13.17
N SER A 159 -30.71 -15.86 -12.04
CA SER A 159 -29.55 -16.15 -11.20
C SER A 159 -29.62 -17.54 -10.58
N GLY A 160 -28.45 -18.14 -10.35
CA GLY A 160 -28.33 -19.45 -9.75
C GLY A 160 -26.92 -19.73 -9.25
N ILE A 161 -26.80 -20.63 -8.28
CA ILE A 161 -25.50 -21.16 -7.86
C ILE A 161 -25.16 -22.30 -8.82
N GLU A 162 -24.02 -22.19 -9.50
CA GLU A 162 -23.51 -23.20 -10.42
C GLU A 162 -22.10 -23.64 -10.02
N LEU A 163 -21.80 -24.91 -10.27
CA LEU A 163 -20.43 -25.43 -10.26
C LEU A 163 -19.80 -25.17 -11.62
N VAL A 164 -18.92 -24.17 -11.70
CA VAL A 164 -18.25 -23.77 -12.94
C VAL A 164 -16.94 -24.52 -13.07
N THR A 165 -16.83 -25.34 -14.11
CA THR A 165 -15.58 -26.02 -14.52
C THR A 165 -14.78 -25.15 -15.49
N ALA A 166 -13.51 -25.47 -15.73
CA ALA A 166 -12.69 -24.80 -16.74
C ALA A 166 -13.35 -24.84 -18.14
N LYS A 167 -13.98 -25.97 -18.52
CA LYS A 167 -14.74 -26.09 -19.77
C LYS A 167 -15.91 -25.10 -19.84
N ARG A 168 -16.67 -24.96 -18.74
CA ARG A 168 -17.78 -24.00 -18.66
C ARG A 168 -17.24 -22.57 -18.72
N ALA A 169 -16.16 -22.25 -18.02
CA ALA A 169 -15.52 -20.94 -18.07
C ALA A 169 -15.02 -20.58 -19.47
N LYS A 170 -14.36 -21.51 -20.20
CA LYS A 170 -13.96 -21.32 -21.60
C LYS A 170 -15.18 -20.96 -22.48
N LYS A 171 -16.32 -21.64 -22.29
CA LYS A 171 -17.57 -21.32 -23.00
C LYS A 171 -18.10 -19.93 -22.66
N LEU A 172 -18.12 -19.55 -21.38
CA LEU A 172 -18.61 -18.24 -20.93
C LEU A 172 -17.74 -17.09 -21.46
N LEU A 173 -16.42 -17.28 -21.50
CA LEU A 173 -15.45 -16.30 -21.99
C LEU A 173 -15.43 -16.16 -23.52
N GLY A 174 -16.05 -17.08 -24.27
CA GLY A 174 -15.85 -17.15 -25.72
C GLY A 174 -14.38 -17.44 -26.06
N TRP A 175 -13.78 -18.38 -25.33
CA TRP A 175 -12.35 -18.69 -25.39
C TRP A 175 -11.93 -19.24 -26.75
N LYS A 176 -10.91 -18.62 -27.34
CA LYS A 176 -10.24 -19.06 -28.56
C LYS A 176 -8.72 -19.07 -28.34
N GLU A 177 -8.08 -20.16 -28.72
CA GLU A 177 -6.62 -20.27 -28.77
C GLU A 177 -6.17 -20.10 -30.22
N GLU A 178 -5.06 -19.42 -30.41
CA GLU A 178 -4.44 -19.23 -31.74
C GLU A 178 -4.12 -20.60 -32.35
N ALA A 179 -4.73 -20.89 -33.50
CA ALA A 179 -4.46 -22.07 -34.30
C ALA A 179 -3.28 -21.81 -35.26
N ASP A 180 -2.70 -22.87 -35.83
CA ASP A 180 -1.54 -22.72 -36.72
C ASP A 180 -1.88 -21.95 -38.02
N ASP A 181 -3.16 -21.91 -38.40
CA ASP A 181 -3.70 -21.24 -39.59
C ASP A 181 -4.37 -19.88 -39.31
N GLU A 182 -4.43 -19.44 -38.06
CA GLU A 182 -5.05 -18.18 -37.64
C GLU A 182 -4.09 -17.36 -36.76
N ASP A 183 -3.63 -16.19 -37.23
CA ASP A 183 -2.83 -15.27 -36.41
C ASP A 183 -3.72 -14.21 -35.76
N PHE A 184 -3.75 -14.20 -34.42
CA PHE A 184 -4.50 -13.20 -33.66
C PHE A 184 -3.85 -11.80 -33.71
N GLY A 185 -2.61 -11.70 -34.22
CA GLY A 185 -1.86 -10.45 -34.29
C GLY A 185 -1.66 -9.84 -32.91
N SER A 186 -2.05 -8.57 -32.77
CA SER A 186 -2.10 -7.84 -31.49
C SER A 186 -3.42 -7.97 -30.75
N SER A 187 -4.43 -8.60 -31.35
CA SER A 187 -5.76 -8.78 -30.76
C SER A 187 -5.81 -10.09 -30.00
N PHE A 188 -5.10 -10.14 -28.88
CA PHE A 188 -5.14 -11.25 -27.93
C PHE A 188 -5.09 -10.72 -26.50
N LEU A 189 -5.62 -11.50 -25.56
CA LEU A 189 -5.73 -11.12 -24.16
C LEU A 189 -4.42 -11.33 -23.41
N TYR A 190 -3.81 -12.52 -23.58
CA TYR A 190 -2.51 -12.89 -23.03
C TYR A 190 -1.97 -14.16 -23.73
N ARG A 191 -0.73 -14.55 -23.43
CA ARG A 191 -0.15 -15.84 -23.86
C ARG A 191 -0.36 -16.89 -22.77
N GLY A 192 -1.00 -18.00 -23.13
CA GLY A 192 -1.22 -19.15 -22.24
C GLY A 192 0.09 -19.80 -21.78
N LEU A 193 -0.02 -20.78 -20.88
CA LEU A 193 1.14 -21.55 -20.38
C LEU A 193 1.87 -22.30 -21.52
N ASN A 194 1.11 -22.74 -22.53
CA ASN A 194 1.62 -23.33 -23.76
C ASN A 194 2.18 -22.31 -24.78
N LYS A 195 2.39 -21.05 -24.37
CA LYS A 195 2.85 -19.92 -25.21
C LYS A 195 1.91 -19.53 -26.36
N LYS A 196 0.74 -20.16 -26.51
CA LYS A 196 -0.27 -19.79 -27.52
C LYS A 196 -0.99 -18.51 -27.11
N LYS A 197 -1.33 -17.66 -28.08
CA LYS A 197 -2.15 -16.48 -27.81
C LYS A 197 -3.60 -16.91 -27.53
N VAL A 198 -4.21 -16.28 -26.54
CA VAL A 198 -5.61 -16.53 -26.14
C VAL A 198 -6.44 -15.28 -26.39
N ARG A 199 -7.60 -15.41 -27.03
CA ARG A 199 -8.62 -14.35 -27.15
C ARG A 199 -9.89 -14.80 -26.42
N CYS A 200 -10.59 -13.88 -25.79
CA CYS A 200 -11.90 -14.11 -25.17
C CYS A 200 -12.93 -13.23 -25.87
N ALA A 201 -13.79 -13.82 -26.70
CA ALA A 201 -14.75 -13.09 -27.54
C ALA A 201 -15.84 -12.40 -26.71
N ASN A 202 -16.10 -12.87 -25.49
CA ASN A 202 -17.16 -12.33 -24.63
C ASN A 202 -16.62 -11.35 -23.58
N VAL A 203 -15.46 -10.72 -23.82
CA VAL A 203 -14.76 -9.84 -22.86
C VAL A 203 -14.25 -8.57 -23.55
N LEU A 204 -14.91 -8.11 -24.61
CA LEU A 204 -14.36 -7.08 -25.51
C LEU A 204 -14.37 -5.66 -24.90
N SER A 205 -15.31 -5.37 -24.01
CA SER A 205 -15.57 -4.01 -23.50
C SER A 205 -15.40 -3.84 -21.99
N ASN A 206 -14.85 -4.84 -21.29
CA ASN A 206 -14.67 -4.81 -19.84
C ASN A 206 -13.31 -4.19 -19.42
N ARG A 207 -13.02 -4.20 -18.11
CA ARG A 207 -11.78 -3.70 -17.47
C ARG A 207 -10.53 -4.26 -18.16
N PRO A 208 -9.40 -3.54 -18.20
CA PRO A 208 -8.14 -4.08 -18.70
C PRO A 208 -7.77 -5.40 -18.01
N PHE A 209 -7.48 -6.41 -18.81
CA PHE A 209 -7.05 -7.71 -18.29
C PHE A 209 -5.65 -7.63 -17.70
N ARG A 210 -5.43 -8.33 -16.58
CA ARG A 210 -4.15 -8.38 -15.87
C ARG A 210 -3.85 -9.82 -15.49
N LEU A 211 -2.84 -10.41 -16.12
CA LEU A 211 -2.49 -11.82 -15.92
C LEU A 211 -2.12 -12.12 -14.46
N ALA A 212 -1.47 -11.19 -13.75
CA ALA A 212 -1.12 -11.33 -12.34
C ALA A 212 -2.36 -11.60 -11.46
N ILE A 213 -3.48 -10.92 -11.71
CA ILE A 213 -4.73 -11.11 -10.97
C ILE A 213 -5.34 -12.48 -11.29
N ALA A 214 -5.34 -12.89 -12.57
CA ALA A 214 -5.84 -14.20 -12.95
C ALA A 214 -5.02 -15.35 -12.34
N LYS A 215 -3.68 -15.23 -12.33
CA LYS A 215 -2.78 -16.17 -11.65
C LYS A 215 -3.04 -16.25 -10.14
N ARG A 216 -3.38 -15.13 -9.50
CA ARG A 216 -3.79 -15.12 -8.09
C ARG A 216 -5.05 -15.96 -7.86
N TYR A 217 -6.09 -15.76 -8.67
CA TYR A 217 -7.29 -16.61 -8.60
C TYR A 217 -6.95 -18.08 -8.84
N ALA A 218 -6.09 -18.37 -9.83
CA ALA A 218 -5.67 -19.74 -10.12
C ALA A 218 -5.04 -20.43 -8.89
N ASN A 219 -4.12 -19.74 -8.21
CA ASN A 219 -3.48 -20.25 -6.99
C ASN A 219 -4.48 -20.49 -5.85
N GLU A 220 -5.44 -19.59 -5.63
CA GLU A 220 -6.48 -19.79 -4.59
C GLU A 220 -7.39 -20.99 -4.89
N ILE A 221 -7.71 -21.22 -6.17
CA ILE A 221 -8.50 -22.37 -6.64
C ILE A 221 -7.71 -23.67 -6.44
N LEU A 222 -6.46 -23.71 -6.87
CA LEU A 222 -5.56 -24.87 -6.72
C LEU A 222 -5.31 -25.25 -5.26
N ARG A 223 -5.18 -24.25 -4.37
CA ARG A 223 -5.04 -24.47 -2.91
C ARG A 223 -6.35 -24.88 -2.23
N GLY A 224 -7.47 -24.97 -2.96
CA GLY A 224 -8.79 -25.29 -2.41
C GLY A 224 -9.33 -24.21 -1.45
N LYS A 225 -8.76 -23.00 -1.49
CA LYS A 225 -9.11 -21.86 -0.64
C LYS A 225 -10.29 -21.06 -1.19
N TRP A 226 -10.61 -21.20 -2.48
CA TRP A 226 -11.85 -20.66 -3.05
C TRP A 226 -13.09 -21.32 -2.39
N LYS A 227 -14.04 -20.49 -1.98
CA LYS A 227 -15.35 -20.88 -1.42
C LYS A 227 -16.44 -20.02 -2.02
N LEU A 228 -17.68 -20.50 -2.01
CA LEU A 228 -18.83 -19.68 -2.38
C LEU A 228 -18.95 -18.48 -1.40
N ASN A 229 -18.54 -17.30 -1.86
CA ASN A 229 -18.42 -16.09 -1.04
C ASN A 229 -19.44 -14.99 -1.42
N GLY A 230 -20.36 -15.30 -2.33
CA GLY A 230 -21.36 -14.36 -2.85
C GLY A 230 -20.89 -13.51 -4.03
N GLU A 231 -19.61 -13.57 -4.42
CA GLU A 231 -19.16 -12.94 -5.66
C GLU A 231 -19.77 -13.64 -6.87
N SER A 232 -20.32 -12.88 -7.81
CA SER A 232 -21.06 -13.44 -8.95
C SER A 232 -20.26 -13.37 -10.26
N VAL A 233 -20.63 -14.21 -11.22
CA VAL A 233 -20.26 -14.10 -12.63
C VAL A 233 -21.43 -13.43 -13.31
N ILE A 234 -21.22 -12.21 -13.81
CA ILE A 234 -22.30 -11.40 -14.40
C ILE A 234 -22.15 -11.40 -15.91
N ILE A 235 -23.21 -11.81 -16.58
CA ILE A 235 -23.29 -11.90 -18.04
C ILE A 235 -24.49 -11.08 -18.51
N ASP A 236 -24.26 -10.20 -19.48
CA ASP A 236 -25.32 -9.36 -20.02
C ASP A 236 -26.23 -10.12 -21.01
N ARG A 237 -27.22 -9.42 -21.57
CA ARG A 237 -28.17 -9.98 -22.55
C ARG A 237 -27.51 -10.46 -23.84
N LEU A 238 -26.35 -9.92 -24.20
CA LEU A 238 -25.58 -10.26 -25.42
C LEU A 238 -24.54 -11.36 -25.17
N GLY A 239 -24.42 -11.82 -23.93
CA GLY A 239 -23.47 -12.84 -23.52
C GLY A 239 -22.07 -12.33 -23.19
N GLN A 240 -21.87 -11.02 -23.06
CA GLN A 240 -20.60 -10.47 -22.57
C GLN A 240 -20.46 -10.68 -21.07
N VAL A 241 -19.23 -10.99 -20.65
CA VAL A 241 -18.83 -11.10 -19.26
C VAL A 241 -18.56 -9.70 -18.71
N GLN A 242 -19.52 -9.18 -17.96
CA GLN A 242 -19.44 -7.86 -17.32
C GLN A 242 -18.65 -7.93 -15.99
N ASP A 243 -18.65 -9.10 -15.33
CA ASP A 243 -17.83 -9.33 -14.13
C ASP A 243 -17.27 -10.75 -14.10
N ALA A 244 -16.18 -10.92 -13.35
CA ALA A 244 -15.43 -12.17 -13.16
C ALA A 244 -14.49 -12.58 -14.30
N GLN A 245 -14.12 -11.69 -15.23
CA GLN A 245 -13.19 -12.02 -16.31
C GLN A 245 -11.86 -12.64 -15.80
N HIS A 246 -11.23 -12.04 -14.78
CA HIS A 246 -9.96 -12.54 -14.24
C HIS A 246 -10.13 -13.84 -13.47
N ARG A 247 -11.30 -14.03 -12.85
CA ARG A 247 -11.64 -15.24 -12.08
C ARG A 247 -11.95 -16.42 -12.98
N LEU A 248 -12.72 -16.21 -14.06
CA LEU A 248 -12.97 -17.24 -15.07
C LEU A 248 -11.68 -17.62 -15.80
N VAL A 249 -10.85 -16.65 -16.18
CA VAL A 249 -9.52 -16.95 -16.76
C VAL A 249 -8.62 -17.64 -15.72
N GLY A 250 -8.65 -17.21 -14.46
CA GLY A 250 -7.91 -17.85 -13.36
C GLY A 250 -8.32 -19.30 -13.14
N LEU A 251 -9.60 -19.65 -13.28
CA LEU A 251 -10.06 -21.04 -13.23
C LEU A 251 -9.51 -21.88 -14.39
N VAL A 252 -9.47 -21.31 -15.60
CA VAL A 252 -8.87 -22.00 -16.75
C VAL A 252 -7.38 -22.21 -16.53
N LEU A 253 -6.67 -21.17 -16.08
CA LEU A 253 -5.25 -21.25 -15.72
C LEU A 253 -4.98 -22.27 -14.61
N ALA A 254 -5.85 -22.37 -13.61
CA ALA A 254 -5.73 -23.38 -12.56
C ALA A 254 -5.80 -24.79 -13.13
N GLU A 255 -6.73 -25.06 -14.06
CA GLU A 255 -6.79 -26.38 -14.71
C GLU A 255 -5.54 -26.65 -15.56
N ASP A 256 -5.08 -25.66 -16.32
CA ASP A 256 -3.85 -25.82 -17.12
C ASP A 256 -2.62 -26.07 -16.23
N MET A 257 -2.47 -25.35 -15.11
CA MET A 257 -1.40 -25.56 -14.11
C MET A 257 -1.50 -26.92 -13.42
N ARG A 258 -2.72 -27.38 -13.13
CA ARG A 258 -2.95 -28.71 -12.55
C ARG A 258 -2.53 -29.81 -13.53
N GLN A 259 -2.85 -29.65 -14.81
CA GLN A 259 -2.47 -30.62 -15.85
C GLN A 259 -0.97 -30.65 -16.12
N ASP A 260 -0.28 -29.52 -15.99
CA ASP A 260 1.18 -29.41 -16.14
C ASP A 260 1.93 -30.07 -14.96
N ASP A 261 1.38 -30.00 -13.75
CA ASP A 261 1.97 -30.55 -12.52
C ASP A 261 0.93 -31.35 -11.72
N GLU A 262 0.48 -32.47 -12.30
CA GLU A 262 -0.57 -33.32 -11.72
C GLU A 262 -0.12 -34.01 -10.42
N GLU A 263 1.18 -34.26 -10.25
CA GLU A 263 1.74 -34.82 -9.02
C GLU A 263 1.52 -33.85 -7.84
N LYS A 264 1.76 -32.56 -8.05
CA LYS A 264 1.60 -31.54 -7.02
C LYS A 264 0.14 -31.21 -6.71
N TRP A 265 -0.70 -31.13 -7.73
CA TRP A 265 -2.08 -30.60 -7.59
C TRP A 265 -3.18 -31.68 -7.61
N GLY A 266 -2.82 -32.91 -7.95
CA GLY A 266 -3.72 -34.05 -8.00
C GLY A 266 -4.54 -34.17 -9.30
N GLU A 267 -5.20 -35.31 -9.45
CA GLU A 267 -5.91 -35.71 -10.69
C GLU A 267 -7.30 -35.06 -10.84
N LYS A 268 -7.88 -34.55 -9.76
CA LYS A 268 -9.27 -34.05 -9.77
C LYS A 268 -9.33 -32.69 -10.48
N SER A 269 -10.13 -32.62 -11.54
CA SER A 269 -10.37 -31.36 -12.27
C SER A 269 -10.83 -30.23 -11.35
N VAL A 270 -10.35 -29.01 -11.61
CA VAL A 270 -10.73 -27.85 -10.81
C VAL A 270 -12.10 -27.30 -11.21
N ALA A 271 -12.85 -26.86 -10.20
CA ALA A 271 -14.12 -26.18 -10.36
C ALA A 271 -14.35 -25.21 -9.21
N ILE A 272 -15.16 -24.18 -9.45
CA ILE A 272 -15.59 -23.24 -8.41
C ILE A 272 -17.11 -23.21 -8.33
N GLU A 273 -17.63 -23.16 -7.11
CA GLU A 273 -19.01 -22.78 -6.87
C GLU A 273 -19.12 -21.25 -6.89
N THR A 274 -20.03 -20.71 -7.69
CA THR A 274 -20.25 -19.28 -7.84
C THR A 274 -21.70 -18.99 -8.17
N ILE A 275 -22.17 -17.78 -7.84
CA ILE A 275 -23.44 -17.26 -8.34
C ILE A 275 -23.22 -16.84 -9.80
N ILE A 276 -24.06 -17.29 -10.71
CA ILE A 276 -24.14 -16.77 -12.09
C ILE A 276 -25.37 -15.89 -12.18
N VAL A 277 -25.22 -14.69 -12.74
CA VAL A 277 -26.31 -13.78 -13.07
C VAL A 277 -26.28 -13.57 -14.57
N LEU A 278 -27.37 -13.89 -15.25
CA LEU A 278 -27.52 -13.81 -16.70
C LEU A 278 -28.53 -12.72 -17.06
N GLY A 279 -28.35 -12.08 -18.21
CA GLY A 279 -29.34 -11.20 -18.83
C GLY A 279 -29.45 -9.81 -18.23
N ILE A 280 -28.41 -9.31 -17.54
CA ILE A 280 -28.39 -7.90 -17.10
C ILE A 280 -28.31 -6.96 -18.32
N GLU A 281 -28.85 -5.77 -18.18
CA GLU A 281 -28.76 -4.76 -19.22
C GLU A 281 -27.30 -4.27 -19.39
N GLU A 282 -26.84 -4.24 -20.63
CA GLU A 282 -25.50 -3.83 -21.06
C GLU A 282 -25.30 -2.30 -21.08
N SER A 283 -26.32 -1.54 -20.66
CA SER A 283 -26.23 -0.08 -20.65
C SER A 283 -25.20 0.40 -19.64
N LYS A 284 -24.49 1.46 -20.03
CA LYS A 284 -23.41 2.06 -19.23
C LYS A 284 -23.83 2.34 -17.79
N GLY A 285 -25.06 2.82 -17.57
CA GLY A 285 -25.57 3.11 -16.23
C GLY A 285 -25.68 1.88 -15.31
N VAL A 286 -25.93 0.69 -15.87
CA VAL A 286 -25.93 -0.57 -15.11
C VAL A 286 -24.50 -1.05 -14.89
N VAL A 287 -23.69 -1.10 -15.96
CA VAL A 287 -22.31 -1.61 -15.90
C VAL A 287 -21.42 -0.76 -14.97
N ASP A 288 -21.55 0.57 -14.99
CA ASP A 288 -20.78 1.48 -14.13
C ASP A 288 -21.10 1.32 -12.64
N THR A 289 -22.24 0.70 -12.30
CA THR A 289 -22.62 0.42 -10.90
C THR A 289 -22.15 -0.94 -10.40
N LEU A 290 -21.59 -1.77 -11.28
CA LEU A 290 -21.02 -3.05 -10.90
C LEU A 290 -19.76 -2.86 -10.06
N ASN A 291 -19.66 -3.59 -8.96
CA ASN A 291 -18.49 -3.60 -8.09
C ASN A 291 -18.12 -2.24 -7.48
N LEU A 292 -19.12 -1.39 -7.18
CA LEU A 292 -18.92 -0.15 -6.41
C LEU A 292 -18.54 -0.40 -4.93
N GLY A 293 -18.63 -1.65 -4.46
CA GLY A 293 -18.27 -1.99 -3.09
C GLY A 293 -16.79 -1.76 -2.78
N LEU A 294 -16.51 -1.30 -1.55
CA LEU A 294 -15.14 -1.15 -1.05
C LEU A 294 -14.46 -2.53 -1.01
N LYS A 295 -13.28 -2.63 -1.63
CA LYS A 295 -12.42 -3.81 -1.53
C LYS A 295 -12.03 -4.00 -0.07
N ARG A 296 -12.22 -5.21 0.46
CA ARG A 296 -11.74 -5.54 1.81
C ARG A 296 -10.22 -5.54 1.84
N SER A 297 -9.64 -4.85 2.81
CA SER A 297 -8.22 -4.94 3.16
C SER A 297 -7.94 -6.13 4.08
N LEU A 298 -6.67 -6.48 4.29
CA LEU A 298 -6.29 -7.49 5.30
C LEU A 298 -6.70 -7.04 6.70
N LYS A 299 -6.60 -5.73 6.99
CA LYS A 299 -7.07 -5.13 8.25
C LYS A 299 -8.56 -5.40 8.46
N ASP A 300 -9.40 -5.28 7.44
CA ASP A 300 -10.84 -5.58 7.56
C ASP A 300 -11.09 -7.07 7.82
N VAL A 301 -10.29 -7.94 7.20
CA VAL A 301 -10.36 -9.40 7.39
C VAL A 301 -9.97 -9.79 8.82
N LEU A 302 -8.96 -9.14 9.40
CA LEU A 302 -8.56 -9.36 10.79
C LEU A 302 -9.57 -8.76 11.76
N PHE A 303 -10.07 -7.55 11.48
CA PHE A 303 -11.06 -6.87 12.32
C PHE A 303 -12.35 -7.68 12.50
N ARG A 304 -12.80 -8.40 11.46
CA ARG A 304 -13.97 -9.28 11.57
C ARG A 304 -13.69 -10.61 12.27
N ASN A 305 -12.42 -11.03 12.38
CA ASN A 305 -12.06 -12.31 12.97
C ASN A 305 -11.88 -12.18 14.50
N GLN A 306 -12.92 -12.54 15.24
CA GLN A 306 -12.93 -12.48 16.72
C GLN A 306 -12.01 -13.52 17.37
N GLU A 307 -11.64 -14.59 16.66
CA GLU A 307 -10.73 -15.60 17.20
C GLU A 307 -9.29 -15.09 17.22
N ILE A 308 -8.91 -14.27 16.23
CA ILE A 308 -7.56 -13.69 16.14
C ILE A 308 -7.46 -12.41 16.98
N VAL A 309 -8.49 -11.57 16.97
CA VAL A 309 -8.51 -10.32 17.73
C VAL A 309 -9.73 -10.34 18.66
N PRO A 310 -9.61 -10.86 19.89
CA PRO A 310 -10.74 -11.10 20.78
C PRO A 310 -11.30 -9.83 21.46
N ASP A 311 -10.68 -8.66 21.27
CA ASP A 311 -11.10 -7.43 21.94
C ASP A 311 -12.51 -6.96 21.51
N GLU A 312 -13.38 -6.70 22.50
CA GLU A 312 -14.74 -6.20 22.32
C GLU A 312 -14.78 -4.69 22.00
N ASN A 313 -13.74 -3.94 22.36
CA ASN A 313 -13.63 -2.52 22.08
C ASN A 313 -13.27 -2.27 20.62
N SER A 314 -14.21 -1.69 19.86
CA SER A 314 -14.05 -1.46 18.42
C SER A 314 -12.82 -0.61 18.05
N ASN A 315 -12.41 0.33 18.90
CA ASN A 315 -11.26 1.20 18.61
C ASN A 315 -9.95 0.46 18.81
N VAL A 316 -9.81 -0.29 19.91
CA VAL A 316 -8.63 -1.12 20.17
C VAL A 316 -8.53 -2.20 19.09
N LYS A 317 -9.65 -2.87 18.79
CA LYS A 317 -9.73 -3.86 17.71
C LYS A 317 -9.32 -3.30 16.34
N LYS A 318 -9.80 -2.11 15.96
CA LYS A 318 -9.43 -1.44 14.69
C LYS A 318 -7.93 -1.13 14.64
N LYS A 319 -7.37 -0.63 15.74
CA LYS A 319 -5.93 -0.35 15.87
C LYS A 319 -5.11 -1.63 15.74
N LEU A 320 -5.41 -2.64 16.56
CA LEU A 320 -4.69 -3.90 16.61
C LEU A 320 -4.76 -4.67 15.28
N SER A 321 -5.92 -4.68 14.62
CA SER A 321 -6.07 -5.29 13.29
C SER A 321 -5.20 -4.62 12.23
N GLY A 322 -5.03 -3.29 12.30
CA GLY A 322 -4.16 -2.54 11.40
C GLY A 322 -2.67 -2.81 11.67
N VAL A 323 -2.29 -2.88 12.95
CA VAL A 323 -0.93 -3.25 13.38
C VAL A 323 -0.59 -4.65 12.90
N LEU A 324 -1.48 -5.63 13.14
CA LEU A 324 -1.29 -7.02 12.75
C LEU A 324 -1.19 -7.19 11.24
N ALA A 325 -2.05 -6.53 10.45
CA ALA A 325 -2.02 -6.64 8.99
C ALA A 325 -0.63 -6.30 8.41
N GLY A 326 0.01 -5.24 8.90
CA GLY A 326 1.35 -4.87 8.46
C GLY A 326 2.45 -5.73 9.09
N ALA A 327 2.30 -6.14 10.35
CA ALA A 327 3.27 -6.99 11.06
C ALA A 327 3.40 -8.37 10.41
N VAL A 328 2.27 -9.02 10.14
CA VAL A 328 2.20 -10.33 9.49
C VAL A 328 2.84 -10.30 8.11
N ARG A 329 2.57 -9.25 7.33
CA ARG A 329 3.22 -9.07 6.02
C ARG A 329 4.73 -8.93 6.15
N LEU A 330 5.20 -8.16 7.13
CA LEU A 330 6.64 -7.98 7.34
C LEU A 330 7.31 -9.29 7.75
N ALA A 331 6.74 -10.00 8.73
CA ALA A 331 7.25 -11.28 9.21
C ALA A 331 7.29 -12.33 8.08
N TRP A 332 6.21 -12.45 7.29
CA TRP A 332 6.15 -13.38 6.15
C TRP A 332 7.21 -13.09 5.07
N LEU A 333 7.44 -11.81 4.75
CA LEU A 333 8.47 -11.43 3.78
C LEU A 333 9.88 -11.78 4.27
N TYR A 334 10.17 -11.52 5.54
CA TYR A 334 11.48 -11.81 6.11
C TYR A 334 11.72 -13.29 6.32
N GLY A 335 10.73 -14.04 6.81
CA GLY A 335 10.78 -15.49 6.95
C GLY A 335 10.99 -16.20 5.60
N SER A 336 10.54 -15.62 4.50
CA SER A 336 10.80 -16.12 3.13
C SER A 336 12.08 -15.58 2.50
N GLY A 337 12.90 -14.82 3.24
CA GLY A 337 14.16 -14.25 2.77
C GLY A 337 14.01 -13.14 1.72
N ARG A 338 12.82 -12.55 1.58
CA ARG A 338 12.50 -11.54 0.56
C ARG A 338 12.70 -10.11 1.09
N LYS A 339 12.94 -9.18 0.17
CA LYS A 339 12.99 -7.73 0.49
C LYS A 339 11.58 -7.16 0.56
N VAL A 340 11.40 -6.12 1.37
CA VAL A 340 10.11 -5.44 1.45
C VAL A 340 9.81 -4.65 0.18
N SER A 341 10.84 -4.17 -0.52
CA SER A 341 10.70 -3.42 -1.77
C SER A 341 10.24 -4.26 -2.97
N ASP A 342 10.43 -5.58 -2.90
CA ASP A 342 10.16 -6.52 -3.99
C ASP A 342 9.15 -7.59 -3.54
N ALA A 343 8.22 -7.13 -2.69
CA ALA A 343 7.30 -7.99 -1.98
C ALA A 343 6.24 -8.51 -2.95
N PRO A 344 6.15 -9.84 -3.16
CA PRO A 344 5.03 -10.41 -3.89
C PRO A 344 3.70 -10.02 -3.22
N HIS A 345 2.62 -10.10 -4.01
CA HIS A 345 1.27 -9.97 -3.47
C HIS A 345 1.09 -11.01 -2.33
N PHE A 346 0.54 -10.57 -1.21
CA PHE A 346 0.29 -11.42 -0.05
C PHE A 346 -1.22 -11.68 0.07
N PRO A 347 -1.74 -12.85 -0.37
CA PRO A 347 -3.16 -13.16 -0.30
C PRO A 347 -3.67 -13.18 1.15
N HIS A 348 -4.94 -12.82 1.36
CA HIS A 348 -5.52 -12.85 2.71
C HIS A 348 -5.55 -14.26 3.30
N SER A 349 -5.80 -15.29 2.48
CA SER A 349 -5.73 -16.70 2.88
C SER A 349 -4.34 -17.06 3.39
N GLU A 350 -3.29 -16.67 2.68
CA GLU A 350 -1.90 -16.91 3.07
C GLU A 350 -1.52 -16.13 4.34
N ALA A 351 -2.02 -14.90 4.50
CA ALA A 351 -1.84 -14.14 5.73
C ALA A 351 -2.54 -14.78 6.94
N LEU A 352 -3.74 -15.34 6.75
CA LEU A 352 -4.47 -16.06 7.80
C LEU A 352 -3.82 -17.40 8.13
N ASP A 353 -3.34 -18.14 7.13
CA ASP A 353 -2.59 -19.38 7.33
C ASP A 353 -1.29 -19.09 8.12
N PHE A 354 -0.54 -18.05 7.73
CA PHE A 354 0.65 -17.61 8.46
C PHE A 354 0.33 -17.25 9.91
N LEU A 355 -0.76 -16.50 10.17
CA LEU A 355 -1.19 -16.17 11.52
C LEU A 355 -1.57 -17.41 12.34
N ALA A 356 -2.23 -18.38 11.73
CA ALA A 356 -2.59 -19.62 12.40
C ALA A 356 -1.35 -20.43 12.82
N ASP A 357 -0.31 -20.42 11.98
CA ASP A 357 0.97 -21.08 12.25
C ASP A 357 1.86 -20.28 13.23
N ASN A 358 1.60 -18.99 13.41
CA ASN A 358 2.41 -18.06 14.18
C ASN A 358 1.53 -17.20 15.12
N PRO A 359 0.79 -17.80 16.07
CA PRO A 359 -0.19 -17.07 16.89
C PRO A 359 0.45 -16.03 17.81
N ASP A 360 1.72 -16.20 18.19
CA ASP A 360 2.42 -15.32 19.13
C ASP A 360 2.58 -13.89 18.63
N ILE A 361 2.55 -13.67 17.30
CA ILE A 361 2.57 -12.31 16.72
C ILE A 361 1.39 -11.44 17.20
N VAL A 362 0.27 -12.05 17.60
CA VAL A 362 -0.87 -11.35 18.21
C VAL A 362 -0.48 -10.79 19.57
N LEU A 363 0.14 -11.60 20.42
CA LEU A 363 0.64 -11.19 21.74
C LEU A 363 1.73 -10.12 21.61
N THR A 364 2.63 -10.27 20.64
CA THR A 364 3.63 -9.26 20.32
C THR A 364 2.99 -7.93 19.91
N ALA A 365 1.91 -7.97 19.13
CA ALA A 365 1.19 -6.76 18.69
C ALA A 365 0.51 -6.02 19.84
N GLU A 366 -0.09 -6.76 20.78
CA GLU A 366 -0.64 -6.21 22.02
C GLU A 366 0.46 -5.57 22.86
N ARG A 367 1.57 -6.29 23.11
CA ARG A 367 2.69 -5.78 23.91
C ARG A 367 3.30 -4.51 23.33
N ILE A 368 3.54 -4.46 22.01
CA ILE A 368 4.10 -3.27 21.35
C ILE A 368 3.11 -2.10 21.37
N THR A 369 1.81 -2.38 21.26
CA THR A 369 0.76 -1.36 21.37
C THR A 369 0.72 -0.77 22.78
N ASP A 370 0.78 -1.62 23.81
CA ASP A 370 0.80 -1.20 25.21
C ASP A 370 2.05 -0.39 25.55
N LEU A 371 3.23 -0.86 25.15
CA LEU A 371 4.50 -0.14 25.32
C LEU A 371 4.49 1.23 24.64
N ASN A 372 3.86 1.33 23.47
CA ASN A 372 3.70 2.60 22.79
C ASN A 372 2.79 3.56 23.58
N ASP A 373 1.70 3.04 24.13
CA ASP A 373 0.69 3.85 24.79
C ASP A 373 1.09 4.26 26.22
N SER A 374 1.98 3.49 26.88
CA SER A 374 2.53 3.81 28.21
C SER A 374 3.67 4.84 28.19
N GLY A 375 4.31 5.08 27.05
CA GLY A 375 5.44 6.00 26.93
C GLY A 375 5.07 7.49 26.95
N ASP A 376 6.04 8.35 27.30
CA ASP A 376 5.94 9.80 27.07
C ASP A 376 5.65 10.04 25.58
N GLU A 377 4.76 10.99 25.27
CA GLU A 377 4.31 11.31 23.92
C GLU A 377 5.48 11.54 22.95
N LYS A 378 6.58 12.14 23.45
CA LYS A 378 7.81 12.39 22.69
C LYS A 378 8.65 11.14 22.40
N ASN A 379 8.41 10.08 23.17
CA ASN A 379 9.20 8.85 23.17
C ASN A 379 8.41 7.63 22.63
N ARG A 380 7.14 7.83 22.25
CA ARG A 380 6.31 6.79 21.63
C ARG A 380 7.02 6.12 20.47
N ILE A 381 6.85 4.80 20.36
CA ILE A 381 7.41 4.00 19.26
C ILE A 381 6.92 4.55 17.91
N SER A 382 5.63 4.89 17.84
CA SER A 382 4.96 5.42 16.65
C SER A 382 5.55 6.73 16.12
N SER A 383 6.31 7.47 16.95
CA SER A 383 6.97 8.72 16.55
C SER A 383 8.20 8.49 15.67
N TYR A 384 8.70 7.25 15.59
CA TYR A 384 9.93 6.90 14.87
C TYR A 384 9.73 5.80 13.83
N ILE A 385 8.78 4.90 14.06
CA ILE A 385 8.48 3.75 13.20
C ILE A 385 7.02 3.36 13.35
N THR A 386 6.37 2.85 12.30
CA THR A 386 4.98 2.40 12.41
C THR A 386 4.86 1.22 13.37
N LEU A 387 3.77 1.15 14.13
CA LEU A 387 3.54 0.05 15.08
C LEU A 387 3.50 -1.32 14.40
N ALA A 388 3.01 -1.39 13.16
CA ALA A 388 3.06 -2.61 12.36
C ALA A 388 4.49 -3.10 12.13
N TYR A 389 5.42 -2.19 11.84
CA TYR A 389 6.83 -2.54 11.66
C TYR A 389 7.49 -2.90 12.98
N ALA A 390 7.26 -2.12 14.03
CA ALA A 390 7.80 -2.45 15.36
C ALA A 390 7.35 -3.84 15.81
N THR A 391 6.06 -4.17 15.63
CA THR A 391 5.49 -5.47 15.93
C THR A 391 6.11 -6.59 15.10
N GLY A 392 6.15 -6.46 13.77
CA GLY A 392 6.75 -7.50 12.93
C GLY A 392 8.24 -7.71 13.21
N LEU A 393 8.98 -6.65 13.55
CA LEU A 393 10.39 -6.74 13.93
C LEU A 393 10.58 -7.33 15.32
N ALA A 394 9.72 -6.98 16.29
CA ALA A 394 9.70 -7.58 17.60
C ALA A 394 9.48 -9.08 17.49
N TYR A 395 8.48 -9.52 16.73
CA TYR A 395 8.20 -10.93 16.50
C TYR A 395 9.41 -11.69 15.94
N LEU A 396 10.05 -11.14 14.90
CA LEU A 396 11.26 -11.75 14.32
C LEU A 396 12.44 -11.82 15.33
N MET A 397 12.55 -10.86 16.25
CA MET A 397 13.56 -10.90 17.32
C MET A 397 13.26 -11.97 18.35
N GLU A 398 11.98 -12.20 18.66
CA GLU A 398 11.53 -13.25 19.57
C GLU A 398 11.88 -14.62 18.99
N GLU A 399 11.54 -14.86 17.73
CA GLU A 399 11.83 -16.10 17.00
C GLU A 399 13.34 -16.37 16.86
N ALA A 400 14.13 -15.33 16.58
CA ALA A 400 15.58 -15.49 16.39
C ALA A 400 16.36 -15.62 17.70
N ARG A 401 15.79 -15.18 18.84
CA ARG A 401 16.43 -15.14 20.15
C ARG A 401 15.47 -15.55 21.26
N SER A 402 14.81 -14.57 21.87
CA SER A 402 13.93 -14.77 23.01
C SER A 402 12.94 -13.62 23.16
N GLU A 403 11.80 -13.92 23.78
CA GLU A 403 10.79 -12.91 24.16
C GLU A 403 11.37 -11.83 25.09
N GLU A 404 12.25 -12.23 26.01
CA GLU A 404 12.87 -11.33 26.98
C GLU A 404 13.77 -10.30 26.30
N ASP A 405 14.66 -10.74 25.39
CA ASP A 405 15.57 -9.84 24.67
C ASP A 405 14.80 -8.82 23.81
N SER A 406 13.77 -9.29 23.10
CA SER A 406 12.90 -8.44 22.28
C SER A 406 12.17 -7.42 23.14
N THR A 407 11.60 -7.86 24.26
CA THR A 407 10.86 -7.00 25.18
C THR A 407 11.77 -5.97 25.85
N GLU A 408 12.98 -6.36 26.27
CA GLU A 408 13.99 -5.43 26.80
C GLU A 408 14.34 -4.35 25.76
N PHE A 409 14.57 -4.74 24.51
CA PHE A 409 14.89 -3.82 23.43
C PHE A 409 13.80 -2.76 23.23
N TRP A 410 12.55 -3.20 23.08
CA TRP A 410 11.44 -2.31 22.80
C TRP A 410 11.03 -1.47 24.01
N THR A 411 11.19 -1.99 25.23
CA THR A 411 11.00 -1.19 26.47
C THR A 411 12.05 -0.08 26.54
N ALA A 412 13.33 -0.40 26.36
CA ALA A 412 14.39 0.60 26.33
C ALA A 412 14.18 1.63 25.21
N PHE A 413 13.63 1.20 24.07
CA PHE A 413 13.27 2.08 22.97
C PHE A 413 12.10 2.99 23.32
N ALA A 414 11.02 2.49 23.93
CA ALA A 414 9.84 3.26 24.33
C ALA A 414 10.14 4.25 25.46
N ASP A 415 10.98 3.88 26.43
CA ASP A 415 11.33 4.72 27.58
C ASP A 415 12.23 5.91 27.22
N GLY A 416 12.76 5.94 26.00
CA GLY A 416 13.72 6.97 25.60
C GLY A 416 15.06 6.86 26.31
N SER A 417 15.48 5.61 26.59
CA SER A 417 16.81 5.35 27.14
C SER A 417 17.89 6.05 26.31
N LYS A 418 18.88 6.63 26.99
CA LYS A 418 20.03 7.29 26.32
C LYS A 418 20.75 6.34 25.36
N LYS A 419 20.74 5.03 25.65
CA LYS A 419 21.30 3.98 24.78
C LYS A 419 20.58 3.89 23.42
N MET A 420 19.30 4.25 23.35
CA MET A 420 18.48 4.18 22.14
C MET A 420 18.43 5.49 21.35
N HIS A 421 18.98 6.58 21.88
CA HIS A 421 19.05 7.87 21.17
C HIS A 421 19.73 7.75 19.79
N PRO A 422 20.84 7.00 19.61
CA PRO A 422 21.47 6.84 18.30
C PRO A 422 20.59 6.10 17.28
N VAL A 423 19.74 5.16 17.73
CA VAL A 423 18.77 4.44 16.88
C VAL A 423 17.70 5.39 16.37
N ARG A 424 17.12 6.20 17.26
CA ARG A 424 16.09 7.20 16.92
C ARG A 424 16.61 8.25 15.94
N LEU A 425 17.84 8.75 16.14
CA LEU A 425 18.49 9.64 15.18
C LEU A 425 18.67 8.97 13.81
N ALA A 426 19.08 7.70 13.79
CA ALA A 426 19.22 6.95 12.54
C ALA A 426 17.87 6.78 11.83
N LEU A 427 16.80 6.43 12.53
CA LEU A 427 15.46 6.31 11.96
C LEU A 427 14.95 7.63 11.38
N ASN A 428 15.09 8.75 12.09
CA ASN A 428 14.73 10.08 11.58
C ASN A 428 15.53 10.45 10.33
N SER A 429 16.81 10.06 10.28
CA SER A 429 17.63 10.28 9.08
C SER A 429 17.18 9.43 7.89
N VAL A 430 16.66 8.22 8.14
CA VAL A 430 16.13 7.35 7.09
C VAL A 430 14.81 7.92 6.55
N ALA A 431 13.90 8.31 7.44
CA ALA A 431 12.59 8.88 7.08
C ALA A 431 12.70 10.17 6.23
N THR A 432 13.70 11.01 6.51
CA THR A 432 13.91 12.30 5.80
C THR A 432 14.64 12.17 4.46
N SER A 433 15.24 11.01 4.18
CA SER A 433 16.09 10.83 3.01
C SER A 433 15.34 10.16 1.85
N THR A 434 15.24 10.86 0.72
CA THR A 434 14.45 10.49 -0.48
C THR A 434 14.96 9.28 -1.28
N GLY A 435 15.67 8.35 -0.65
CA GLY A 435 16.23 7.18 -1.34
C GLY A 435 16.48 5.95 -0.48
N TYR A 436 16.10 5.97 0.81
CA TYR A 436 16.14 4.79 1.64
C TYR A 436 14.75 4.16 1.70
N GLY A 437 14.65 2.93 1.18
CA GLY A 437 13.41 2.16 1.25
C GLY A 437 13.15 1.61 2.65
N ARG A 438 11.98 0.98 2.81
CA ARG A 438 11.54 0.29 4.03
C ARG A 438 12.59 -0.66 4.63
N ASP A 439 13.43 -1.28 3.80
CA ASP A 439 14.53 -2.16 4.26
C ASP A 439 15.61 -1.44 5.08
N ALA A 440 15.77 -0.12 4.91
CA ALA A 440 16.73 0.66 5.69
C ALA A 440 16.29 0.81 7.15
N VAL A 441 14.97 0.95 7.39
CA VAL A 441 14.38 0.98 8.72
C VAL A 441 14.65 -0.34 9.43
N VAL A 442 14.35 -1.46 8.76
CA VAL A 442 14.62 -2.80 9.30
C VAL A 442 16.11 -2.99 9.60
N SER A 443 16.98 -2.58 8.69
CA SER A 443 18.43 -2.66 8.86
C SER A 443 18.93 -1.90 10.10
N VAL A 444 18.38 -0.71 10.38
CA VAL A 444 18.74 0.07 11.57
C VAL A 444 18.35 -0.68 12.84
N ILE A 445 17.11 -1.18 12.89
CA ILE A 445 16.56 -1.87 14.06
C ILE A 445 17.32 -3.18 14.35
N PHE A 446 17.53 -4.05 13.36
CA PHE A 446 18.26 -5.30 13.56
C PHE A 446 19.72 -5.09 13.97
N LYS A 447 20.40 -4.08 13.42
CA LYS A 447 21.76 -3.74 13.87
C LYS A 447 21.76 -3.29 15.33
N ALA A 448 20.80 -2.46 15.72
CA ALA A 448 20.70 -1.99 17.10
C ALA A 448 20.44 -3.15 18.06
N PHE A 449 19.52 -4.05 17.70
CA PHE A 449 19.20 -5.25 18.47
C PHE A 449 20.41 -6.19 18.63
N ASN A 450 21.13 -6.47 17.53
CA ASN A 450 22.33 -7.30 17.56
C ASN A 450 23.44 -6.69 18.44
N LEU A 451 23.62 -5.36 18.41
CA LEU A 451 24.59 -4.68 19.27
C LEU A 451 24.16 -4.76 20.74
N MET A 452 22.86 -4.57 21.04
CA MET A 452 22.34 -4.63 22.40
C MET A 452 22.54 -6.01 23.03
N THR A 453 22.15 -7.07 22.31
CA THR A 453 22.27 -8.46 22.76
C THR A 453 23.73 -8.93 22.88
N ALA A 454 24.64 -8.35 22.09
CA ALA A 454 26.07 -8.56 22.23
C ALA A 454 26.71 -7.77 23.40
N GLY A 455 25.95 -6.90 24.08
CA GLY A 455 26.48 -5.98 25.09
C GLY A 455 27.38 -4.89 24.52
N GLU A 456 27.31 -4.63 23.21
CA GLU A 456 28.09 -3.61 22.51
C GLU A 456 27.43 -2.23 22.56
N GLU A 457 28.23 -1.17 22.42
CA GLU A 457 27.71 0.19 22.41
C GLU A 457 26.98 0.50 21.09
N ILE A 458 25.69 0.87 21.22
CA ILE A 458 24.88 1.30 20.08
C ILE A 458 25.31 2.73 19.69
N THR A 459 25.98 2.87 18.55
CA THR A 459 26.36 4.19 18.00
C THR A 459 25.68 4.47 16.67
N ALA A 460 25.46 5.75 16.34
CA ALA A 460 24.79 6.16 15.10
C ALA A 460 25.53 5.66 13.84
N LYS A 461 26.86 5.56 13.92
CA LYS A 461 27.69 5.01 12.84
C LYS A 461 27.50 3.50 12.68
N ALA A 462 27.36 2.76 13.78
CA ALA A 462 27.20 1.31 13.76
C ALA A 462 25.85 0.90 13.18
N VAL A 463 24.77 1.60 13.55
CA VAL A 463 23.40 1.29 13.08
C VAL A 463 23.06 1.87 11.71
N LYS A 464 23.92 2.73 11.14
CA LYS A 464 23.67 3.37 9.83
C LYS A 464 23.40 2.31 8.73
N PRO A 465 22.29 2.40 7.96
CA PRO A 465 21.99 1.42 6.94
C PRO A 465 23.03 1.47 5.81
N LYS A 466 23.38 0.31 5.26
CA LYS A 466 24.25 0.21 4.07
C LYS A 466 23.36 -0.09 2.86
N LYS A 467 23.46 0.71 1.80
CA LYS A 467 22.65 0.54 0.59
C LYS A 467 22.83 -0.87 0.02
N GLY A 468 21.72 -1.56 -0.23
CA GLY A 468 21.71 -2.86 -0.92
C GLY A 468 22.05 -4.09 -0.06
N LYS A 469 22.42 -3.94 1.22
CA LYS A 469 22.71 -5.09 2.10
C LYS A 469 21.57 -5.31 3.08
N LEU A 470 20.84 -6.42 2.91
CA LEU A 470 19.93 -6.94 3.95
C LEU A 470 20.76 -7.29 5.18
N VAL A 471 20.27 -6.87 6.34
CA VAL A 471 20.82 -7.29 7.64
C VAL A 471 19.92 -8.40 8.16
N THR A 472 20.52 -9.45 8.69
CA THR A 472 19.83 -10.54 9.39
C THR A 472 20.00 -10.36 10.90
N ILE A 473 19.11 -10.99 11.67
CA ILE A 473 19.27 -11.04 13.12
C ILE A 473 20.42 -12.00 13.41
N ALA A 474 21.34 -11.59 14.29
CA ALA A 474 22.47 -12.46 14.65
C ALA A 474 21.92 -13.68 15.37
N GLY A 475 22.25 -14.90 14.92
CA GLY A 475 21.75 -16.16 15.48
C GLY A 475 20.89 -16.97 14.51
N GLU A 476 20.37 -16.37 13.43
CA GLU A 476 19.77 -17.13 12.33
C GLU A 476 20.89 -17.79 11.50
N GLU A 477 21.11 -19.09 11.71
CA GLU A 477 21.71 -19.93 10.67
C GLU A 477 20.64 -20.13 9.58
N LYS A 478 20.89 -19.57 8.38
CA LYS A 478 19.99 -19.73 7.23
C LYS A 478 20.10 -21.10 6.61
#